data_AF-A0AAV4A198-F1
#
_entry.id   AF-A0AAV4A198-F1
#
_cell.length_a   1.000
_cell.length_b   1.000
_cell.length_c   1.000
_cell.angle_alpha   90.00
_cell.angle_beta   90.00
_cell.angle_gamma   90.00
#
_symmetry.space_group_name_H-M   'P 1'
#
loop_
_entity.id
_entity.type
_entity.pdbx_description
1 polymer ?
#
loop_
_entity_poly.entity_id
_entity_poly.type
_entity_poly.pdbx_seq_one_letter_code
_entity_poly.pdbx_strand_id
1 'polypeptide(L)'
;MSIPQGNVLQQLLSLELFTELLTTVPFIFTIIKPYRGMFIPVFLNCWLAKNAMQNMFNDLHRVMQRSQSAMAQQLLVLGATLMCLVFCGACGIQHLQRGGNHHFGVFESLWFVVVTFSTVGFGDIYPDIWPSQLFMLFMIICALIILPTQVEQLALIYMERQKLGGSYSSHRAQTEKHVVVCMTTLRADAVMDFLNEFYAHAKLQDYFVVLLSPCELDTTMKMLLQVPIWAQRVIYVQGSALKDTDLTRCRMQDAESCFILSARNHSCNADKDATVSSVHWPCQ
;
A
#
# COMPACT_ATOMS: atom_id res chain seq x y z
N MET A 1 -23.83 -18.80 -4.52
CA MET A 1 -22.63 -19.61 -4.20
C MET A 1 -22.16 -20.24 -5.50
N SER A 2 -21.46 -19.45 -6.32
CA SER A 2 -20.97 -19.87 -7.63
C SER A 2 -19.70 -20.68 -7.43
N ILE A 3 -19.79 -21.99 -7.57
CA ILE A 3 -18.65 -22.91 -7.61
C ILE A 3 -17.83 -22.52 -8.85
N PRO A 4 -16.60 -21.98 -8.71
CA PRO A 4 -15.77 -21.77 -9.88
C PRO A 4 -15.45 -23.15 -10.46
N GLN A 5 -15.80 -23.37 -11.73
CA GLN A 5 -15.39 -24.54 -12.49
C GLN A 5 -13.87 -24.49 -12.67
N GLY A 6 -13.15 -25.00 -11.68
CA GLY A 6 -11.71 -25.19 -11.69
C GLY A 6 -11.39 -26.68 -11.61
N ASN A 7 -10.30 -27.07 -12.27
CA ASN A 7 -9.84 -28.44 -12.32
C ASN A 7 -9.66 -29.00 -10.89
N VAL A 8 -10.41 -30.02 -10.50
CA VAL A 8 -10.45 -30.53 -9.11
C VAL A 8 -9.05 -30.89 -8.59
N LEU A 9 -8.17 -31.37 -9.49
CA LEU A 9 -6.78 -31.67 -9.19
C LEU A 9 -5.97 -30.42 -8.77
N GLN A 10 -6.22 -29.28 -9.40
CA GLN A 10 -5.55 -28.02 -9.09
C GLN A 10 -6.03 -27.45 -7.75
N GLN A 11 -7.29 -27.68 -7.40
CA GLN A 11 -7.85 -27.31 -6.10
C GLN A 11 -7.30 -28.21 -4.97
N LEU A 12 -7.12 -29.50 -5.25
CA LEU A 12 -6.49 -30.48 -4.36
C LEU A 12 -4.99 -30.20 -4.10
N LEU A 13 -4.28 -29.65 -5.09
CA LEU A 13 -2.87 -29.26 -4.98
C LEU A 13 -2.64 -27.85 -4.44
N SER A 14 -3.71 -27.13 -4.05
CA SER A 14 -3.56 -25.79 -3.49
C SER A 14 -2.87 -25.85 -2.11
N LEU A 15 -1.94 -24.94 -1.87
CA LEU A 15 -1.23 -24.84 -0.58
C LEU A 15 -2.19 -24.57 0.59
N GLU A 16 -3.33 -23.93 0.32
CA GLU A 16 -4.40 -23.70 1.29
C GLU A 16 -5.06 -25.02 1.71
N LEU A 17 -5.47 -25.85 0.75
CA LEU A 17 -6.08 -27.14 1.06
C LEU A 17 -5.06 -28.10 1.69
N PHE A 18 -3.79 -28.04 1.29
CA PHE A 18 -2.72 -28.82 1.94
C PHE A 18 -2.54 -28.43 3.41
N THR A 19 -2.48 -27.12 3.71
CA THR A 19 -2.35 -26.64 5.10
C THR A 19 -3.59 -26.94 5.93
N GLU A 20 -4.79 -26.83 5.36
CA GLU A 20 -6.03 -27.28 6.01
C GLU A 20 -6.04 -28.77 6.27
N LEU A 21 -5.65 -29.60 5.30
CA LEU A 21 -5.60 -31.05 5.46
C LEU A 21 -4.61 -31.45 6.56
N LEU A 22 -3.45 -30.78 6.61
CA LEU A 22 -2.39 -31.04 7.59
C LEU A 22 -2.83 -30.70 9.03
N THR A 23 -3.73 -29.74 9.24
CA THR A 23 -4.23 -29.38 10.58
C THR A 23 -5.52 -30.12 10.94
N THR A 24 -6.43 -30.33 9.99
CA THR A 24 -7.76 -30.94 10.23
C THR A 24 -7.71 -32.46 10.32
N VAL A 25 -6.89 -33.14 9.51
CA VAL A 25 -6.84 -34.61 9.50
C VAL A 25 -6.33 -35.17 10.83
N PRO A 26 -5.17 -34.71 11.37
CA PRO A 26 -4.72 -35.16 12.69
C PRO A 26 -5.74 -34.85 13.79
N PHE A 27 -6.42 -33.70 13.72
CA PHE A 27 -7.49 -33.33 14.65
C PHE A 27 -8.64 -34.34 14.66
N ILE A 28 -9.09 -34.80 13.49
CA ILE A 28 -10.12 -35.84 13.39
C ILE A 28 -9.64 -37.16 14.03
N PHE A 29 -8.38 -37.54 13.83
CA PHE A 29 -7.82 -38.76 14.44
C PHE A 29 -7.75 -38.67 15.98
N THR A 30 -7.54 -37.49 16.56
CA THR A 30 -7.51 -37.31 18.03
C THR A 30 -8.86 -37.56 18.71
N ILE A 31 -9.98 -37.57 17.97
CA ILE A 31 -11.31 -37.93 18.50
C ILE A 31 -11.31 -39.39 18.99
N ILE A 32 -10.51 -40.25 18.36
CA ILE A 32 -10.36 -41.66 18.72
C ILE A 32 -9.40 -41.77 19.93
N LYS A 33 -9.85 -42.46 20.99
CA LYS A 33 -9.19 -42.53 22.32
C LYS A 33 -7.65 -42.74 22.36
N PRO A 34 -7.02 -43.59 21.53
CA PRO A 34 -5.57 -43.84 21.65
C PRO A 34 -4.70 -42.72 21.07
N TYR A 35 -5.26 -41.76 20.33
CA TYR A 35 -4.49 -40.72 19.62
C TYR A 35 -4.66 -39.30 20.20
N ARG A 36 -5.31 -39.15 21.36
CA ARG A 36 -5.55 -37.84 22.01
C ARG A 36 -4.29 -37.04 22.37
N GLY A 37 -3.13 -37.70 22.50
CA GLY A 37 -1.85 -37.06 22.81
C GLY A 37 -1.04 -36.63 21.58
N MET A 38 -1.57 -36.81 20.37
CA MET A 38 -0.85 -36.47 19.13
C MET A 38 -0.72 -34.96 18.99
N PHE A 39 0.49 -34.48 18.68
CA PHE A 39 0.70 -33.08 18.37
C PHE A 39 0.07 -32.71 17.03
N ILE A 40 -0.72 -31.64 17.04
CA ILE A 40 -1.32 -31.08 15.83
C ILE A 40 -0.68 -29.70 15.61
N PRO A 41 -0.08 -29.43 14.43
CA PRO A 41 0.54 -28.15 14.13
C PRO A 41 -0.51 -27.08 13.81
N VAL A 42 -1.45 -26.83 14.75
CA VAL A 42 -2.56 -25.87 14.62
C VAL A 42 -2.04 -24.45 14.36
N PHE A 43 -0.80 -24.15 14.77
CA PHE A 43 -0.17 -22.86 14.51
C PHE A 43 -0.11 -22.53 13.00
N LEU A 44 -0.08 -23.52 12.10
CA LEU A 44 -0.12 -23.30 10.64
C LEU A 44 -1.41 -22.64 10.15
N ASN A 45 -2.49 -22.68 10.95
CA ASN A 45 -3.71 -21.91 10.67
C ASN A 45 -3.46 -20.38 10.66
N CYS A 46 -2.30 -19.92 11.16
CA CYS A 46 -1.82 -18.54 11.01
C CYS A 46 -1.88 -18.10 9.53
N TRP A 47 -1.44 -18.98 8.63
CA TRP A 47 -1.37 -18.70 7.20
C TRP A 47 -2.74 -18.66 6.52
N LEU A 48 -3.63 -19.57 6.92
CA LEU A 48 -5.02 -19.60 6.45
C LEU A 48 -5.78 -18.34 6.87
N ALA A 49 -5.60 -17.90 8.12
CA ALA A 49 -6.19 -16.67 8.61
C ALA A 49 -5.70 -15.45 7.82
N LYS A 50 -4.40 -15.39 7.48
CA LYS A 50 -3.84 -14.33 6.64
C LYS A 50 -4.42 -14.34 5.21
N ASN A 51 -4.60 -15.50 4.60
CA ASN A 51 -5.22 -15.60 3.27
C ASN A 51 -6.71 -15.22 3.28
N ALA A 52 -7.45 -15.64 4.31
CA ALA A 52 -8.84 -15.22 4.50
C ALA A 52 -8.96 -13.70 4.67
N MET A 53 -8.06 -13.09 5.47
CA MET A 53 -7.99 -11.65 5.65
C MET A 53 -7.70 -10.92 4.33
N GLN A 54 -6.74 -11.41 3.54
CA GLN A 54 -6.43 -10.83 2.22
C GLN A 54 -7.66 -10.85 1.29
N ASN A 55 -8.36 -11.99 1.22
CA ASN A 55 -9.53 -12.14 0.37
C ASN A 55 -10.65 -11.20 0.79
N MET A 56 -10.91 -11.09 2.09
CA MET A 56 -11.87 -10.13 2.64
C MET A 56 -11.50 -8.68 2.30
N PHE A 57 -10.22 -8.30 2.38
CA PHE A 57 -9.79 -6.95 2.00
C PHE A 57 -9.95 -6.69 0.50
N ASN A 58 -9.68 -7.68 -0.36
CA ASN A 58 -9.90 -7.55 -1.79
C ASN A 58 -11.40 -7.36 -2.12
N ASP A 59 -12.28 -8.08 -1.42
CA ASP A 59 -13.72 -7.91 -1.57
C ASP A 59 -14.19 -6.55 -1.06
N LEU A 60 -13.67 -6.10 0.10
CA LEU A 60 -13.93 -4.76 0.62
C LEU A 60 -13.46 -3.68 -0.35
N HIS A 61 -12.28 -3.82 -0.96
CA HIS A 61 -11.82 -2.85 -1.95
C HIS A 61 -12.74 -2.79 -3.18
N ARG A 62 -13.26 -3.95 -3.61
CA ARG A 62 -14.19 -4.03 -4.74
C ARG A 62 -15.54 -3.38 -4.45
N VAL A 63 -16.07 -3.57 -3.25
CA VAL A 63 -17.37 -3.04 -2.83
C VAL A 63 -17.28 -1.57 -2.40
N MET A 64 -16.18 -1.21 -1.74
CA MET A 64 -15.95 0.10 -1.19
C MET A 64 -14.99 0.86 -2.12
N GLN A 65 -15.54 1.60 -3.08
CA GLN A 65 -14.82 2.64 -3.85
C GLN A 65 -14.23 3.76 -2.96
N ARG A 66 -14.41 3.66 -1.64
CA ARG A 66 -14.07 4.65 -0.64
C ARG A 66 -12.60 4.49 -0.26
N SER A 67 -11.74 5.32 -0.85
CA SER A 67 -10.57 6.02 -0.25
C SER A 67 -9.69 5.29 0.80
N GLN A 68 -9.73 3.97 0.94
CA GLN A 68 -8.70 3.22 1.64
C GLN A 68 -7.56 3.04 0.64
N SER A 69 -6.40 3.56 1.00
CA SER A 69 -5.25 3.56 0.10
C SER A 69 -4.85 2.11 -0.15
N ALA A 70 -4.64 1.74 -1.41
CA ALA A 70 -4.01 0.47 -1.78
C ALA A 70 -2.71 0.23 -0.96
N MET A 71 -2.04 1.33 -0.56
CA MET A 71 -0.95 1.36 0.42
C MET A 71 -1.29 0.75 1.76
N ALA A 72 -2.35 1.22 2.41
CA ALA A 72 -2.73 0.77 3.74
C ALA A 72 -3.05 -0.72 3.72
N GLN A 73 -3.72 -1.18 2.66
CA GLN A 73 -3.98 -2.60 2.48
C GLN A 73 -2.67 -3.40 2.34
N GLN A 74 -1.74 -2.97 1.49
CA GLN A 74 -0.46 -3.68 1.34
C GLN A 74 0.39 -3.66 2.61
N LEU A 75 0.39 -2.56 3.37
CA LEU A 75 1.06 -2.47 4.66
C LEU A 75 0.45 -3.43 5.68
N LEU A 76 -0.88 -3.52 5.75
CA LEU A 76 -1.56 -4.47 6.62
C LEU A 76 -1.22 -5.92 6.26
N VAL A 77 -1.14 -6.23 4.97
CA VAL A 77 -0.78 -7.56 4.47
C VAL A 77 0.66 -7.91 4.81
N LEU A 78 1.60 -6.99 4.63
CA LEU A 78 3.00 -7.15 5.03
C LEU A 78 3.14 -7.33 6.54
N GLY A 79 2.39 -6.56 7.34
CA GLY A 79 2.34 -6.73 8.79
C GLY A 79 1.80 -8.10 9.20
N ALA A 80 0.72 -8.55 8.57
CA ALA A 80 0.13 -9.86 8.82
C ALA A 80 1.08 -11.01 8.43
N THR A 81 1.81 -10.89 7.33
CA THR A 81 2.76 -11.94 6.88
C THR A 81 3.98 -12.03 7.79
N LEU A 82 4.52 -10.89 8.25
CA LEU A 82 5.56 -10.85 9.28
C LEU A 82 5.10 -11.51 10.58
N MET A 83 3.89 -11.16 11.06
CA MET A 83 3.33 -11.75 12.27
C MET A 83 3.13 -13.27 12.13
N CYS A 84 2.64 -13.73 10.97
CA CYS A 84 2.49 -15.16 10.68
C CYS A 84 3.83 -15.88 10.67
N LEU A 85 4.85 -15.35 9.99
CA LEU A 85 6.18 -15.96 9.96
C LEU A 85 6.78 -16.08 11.37
N VAL A 86 6.74 -15.00 12.16
CA VAL A 86 7.26 -14.98 13.53
C VAL A 86 6.51 -15.98 14.40
N PHE A 87 5.18 -15.98 14.36
CA PHE A 87 4.36 -16.89 15.16
C PHE A 87 4.58 -18.36 14.78
N CYS A 88 4.51 -18.68 13.48
CA CYS A 88 4.69 -20.03 12.99
C CYS A 88 6.14 -20.53 13.20
N GLY A 89 7.15 -19.64 13.11
CA GLY A 89 8.54 -19.94 13.49
C GLY A 89 8.71 -20.21 14.99
N ALA A 90 8.15 -19.35 15.85
CA ALA A 90 8.28 -19.46 17.31
C ALA A 90 7.60 -20.72 17.85
N CYS A 91 6.38 -21.04 17.38
CA CYS A 91 5.70 -22.28 17.75
C CYS A 91 6.41 -23.53 17.23
N GLY A 92 6.89 -23.49 15.97
CA GLY A 92 7.59 -24.62 15.36
C GLY A 92 8.90 -24.95 16.07
N ILE A 93 9.74 -23.94 16.31
CA ILE A 93 11.02 -24.14 17.00
C ILE A 93 10.79 -24.57 18.45
N GLN A 94 9.87 -23.92 19.18
CA GLN A 94 9.55 -24.30 20.55
C GLN A 94 9.09 -25.76 20.64
N HIS A 95 8.27 -26.22 19.69
CA HIS A 95 7.79 -27.60 19.69
C HIS A 95 8.90 -28.60 19.42
N LEU A 96 9.68 -28.40 18.34
CA LEU A 96 10.76 -29.31 17.97
C LEU A 96 11.81 -29.38 19.07
N GLN A 97 12.11 -28.24 19.69
CA GLN A 97 13.12 -28.08 20.70
C GLN A 97 12.77 -28.77 22.05
N ARG A 98 11.53 -29.22 22.24
CA ARG A 98 11.15 -30.05 23.40
C ARG A 98 11.83 -31.42 23.40
N GLY A 99 12.28 -31.91 22.24
CA GLY A 99 13.00 -33.18 22.11
C GLY A 99 14.51 -33.07 22.32
N GLY A 100 15.04 -31.86 22.53
CA GLY A 100 16.47 -31.58 22.70
C GLY A 100 16.89 -31.45 24.16
N ASN A 101 18.16 -31.13 24.40
CA ASN A 101 18.69 -30.91 25.75
C ASN A 101 18.40 -29.49 26.25
N HIS A 102 18.37 -28.51 25.33
CA HIS A 102 17.98 -27.14 25.65
C HIS A 102 16.51 -26.91 25.34
N HIS A 103 15.67 -26.75 26.36
CA HIS A 103 14.25 -26.45 26.15
C HIS A 103 14.02 -24.94 26.02
N PHE A 104 13.33 -24.51 24.96
CA PHE A 104 12.98 -23.11 24.78
C PHE A 104 11.64 -22.76 25.43
N GLY A 105 11.64 -21.69 26.22
CA GLY A 105 10.42 -20.99 26.61
C GLY A 105 9.75 -20.29 25.42
N VAL A 106 8.50 -19.83 25.61
CA VAL A 106 7.75 -19.09 24.56
C VAL A 106 8.45 -17.77 24.20
N PHE A 107 9.02 -17.08 25.19
CA PHE A 107 9.73 -15.82 24.97
C PHE A 107 11.09 -16.03 24.31
N GLU A 108 11.80 -17.10 24.66
CA GLU A 108 13.08 -17.46 24.06
C GLU A 108 12.93 -17.86 22.59
N SER A 109 11.88 -18.63 22.26
CA SER A 109 11.60 -18.98 20.87
C SER A 109 11.21 -17.76 20.03
N LEU A 110 10.43 -16.82 20.60
CA LEU A 110 10.10 -15.56 19.94
C LEU A 110 11.33 -14.69 19.72
N TRP A 111 12.17 -14.51 20.75
CA TRP A 111 13.43 -13.78 20.66
C TRP A 111 14.33 -14.35 19.58
N PHE A 112 14.58 -15.67 19.62
CA PHE A 112 15.41 -16.37 18.64
C PHE A 112 14.90 -16.15 17.20
N VAL A 113 13.59 -16.29 16.97
CA VAL A 113 13.00 -16.13 15.63
C VAL A 113 13.08 -14.68 15.13
N VAL A 114 12.82 -13.68 16.00
CA VAL A 114 12.94 -12.26 15.64
C VAL A 114 14.39 -11.89 15.31
N VAL A 115 15.36 -12.35 16.11
CA VAL A 115 16.79 -12.13 15.87
C VAL A 115 17.26 -12.83 14.60
N THR A 116 16.71 -14.00 14.29
CA THR A 116 17.05 -14.76 13.08
C THR A 116 16.47 -14.10 11.83
N PHE A 117 15.18 -13.76 11.80
CA PHE A 117 14.55 -13.12 10.64
C PHE A 117 15.01 -11.68 10.41
N SER A 118 15.45 -10.97 11.44
CA SER A 118 16.11 -9.67 11.30
C SER A 118 17.55 -9.78 10.78
N THR A 119 18.06 -10.99 10.54
CA THR A 119 19.43 -11.27 10.06
C THR A 119 20.54 -10.84 11.03
N VAL A 120 20.20 -10.56 12.30
CA VAL A 120 21.17 -10.16 13.33
C VAL A 120 21.98 -11.35 13.82
N GLY A 121 21.30 -12.44 14.20
CA GLY A 121 21.95 -13.70 14.57
C GLY A 121 22.97 -13.60 15.73
N PHE A 122 22.55 -13.14 16.90
CA PHE A 122 23.44 -13.01 18.08
C PHE A 122 24.13 -14.31 18.48
N GLY A 123 23.51 -15.47 18.23
CA GLY A 123 24.06 -16.78 18.58
C GLY A 123 24.05 -17.11 20.08
N ASP A 124 23.34 -16.30 20.88
CA ASP A 124 23.06 -16.51 22.29
C ASP A 124 22.15 -17.73 22.54
N ILE A 125 21.18 -17.92 21.65
CA ILE A 125 20.27 -19.07 21.63
C ILE A 125 20.38 -19.75 20.27
N TYR A 126 20.50 -21.08 20.26
CA TYR A 126 20.60 -21.87 19.02
C TYR A 126 19.98 -23.27 19.19
N PRO A 127 19.37 -23.83 18.13
CA PRO A 127 18.83 -25.19 18.18
C PRO A 127 19.94 -26.24 18.18
N ASP A 128 19.88 -27.17 19.12
CA ASP A 128 20.85 -28.28 19.29
C ASP A 128 20.46 -29.56 18.52
N ILE A 129 19.20 -29.67 18.10
CA ILE A 129 18.66 -30.85 17.41
C ILE A 129 18.60 -30.66 15.89
N TRP A 130 18.90 -31.71 15.14
CA TRP A 130 18.81 -31.73 13.68
C TRP A 130 17.43 -31.33 13.10
N PRO A 131 16.28 -31.86 13.59
CA PRO A 131 14.97 -31.48 13.03
C PRO A 131 14.63 -30.00 13.24
N SER A 132 14.99 -29.42 14.38
CA SER A 132 14.85 -27.98 14.64
C SER A 132 15.73 -27.11 13.73
N GLN A 133 16.96 -27.55 13.45
CA GLN A 133 17.87 -26.87 12.53
C GLN A 133 17.31 -26.88 11.10
N LEU A 134 16.85 -28.03 10.62
CA LEU A 134 16.26 -28.16 9.29
C LEU A 134 14.99 -27.32 9.13
N PHE A 135 14.12 -27.31 10.16
CA PHE A 135 12.93 -26.48 10.19
C PHE A 135 13.27 -24.99 10.08
N MET A 136 14.24 -24.51 10.87
CA MET A 136 14.65 -23.10 10.82
C MET A 136 15.28 -22.73 9.49
N LEU A 137 16.08 -23.60 8.88
CA LEU A 137 16.63 -23.39 7.54
C LEU A 137 15.51 -23.18 6.52
N PHE A 138 14.47 -24.03 6.55
CA PHE A 138 13.31 -23.90 5.69
C PHE A 138 12.56 -22.58 5.93
N MET A 139 12.33 -22.21 7.20
CA MET A 139 11.66 -20.95 7.55
C MET A 139 12.44 -19.71 7.07
N ILE A 140 13.77 -19.73 7.15
CA ILE A 140 14.63 -18.66 6.63
C ILE A 140 14.47 -18.53 5.11
N ILE A 141 14.50 -19.65 4.36
CA ILE A 141 14.28 -19.64 2.91
C ILE A 141 12.91 -19.05 2.56
N CYS A 142 11.86 -19.46 3.27
CA CYS A 142 10.52 -18.88 3.08
C CYS A 142 10.50 -17.37 3.35
N ALA A 143 11.10 -16.90 4.44
CA ALA A 143 11.18 -15.48 4.77
C ALA A 143 11.92 -14.68 3.68
N LEU A 144 13.05 -15.20 3.18
CA LEU A 144 13.86 -14.56 2.13
C LEU A 144 13.16 -14.50 0.77
N ILE A 145 12.18 -15.36 0.48
CA ILE A 145 11.39 -15.31 -0.76
C ILE A 145 10.17 -14.38 -0.57
N ILE A 146 9.49 -14.50 0.57
CA ILE A 146 8.19 -13.86 0.80
C ILE A 146 8.34 -12.37 1.15
N LEU A 147 9.34 -12.00 1.96
CA LEU A 147 9.50 -10.61 2.39
C LEU A 147 9.92 -9.68 1.25
N PRO A 148 10.94 -10.00 0.42
CA PRO A 148 11.35 -9.09 -0.64
C PRO A 148 10.26 -8.86 -1.69
N THR A 149 9.53 -9.91 -2.08
CA THR A 149 8.45 -9.80 -3.07
C THR A 149 7.32 -8.88 -2.60
N GLN A 150 6.99 -8.90 -1.30
CA GLN A 150 5.98 -7.99 -0.74
C GLN A 150 6.49 -6.55 -0.59
N VAL A 151 7.76 -6.38 -0.18
CA VAL A 151 8.39 -5.05 -0.09
C VAL A 151 8.50 -4.40 -1.47
N GLU A 152 8.84 -5.17 -2.51
CA GLU A 152 8.89 -4.68 -3.90
C GLU A 152 7.52 -4.18 -4.37
N GLN A 153 6.46 -4.96 -4.15
CA GLN A 153 5.09 -4.55 -4.51
C GLN A 153 4.66 -3.26 -3.80
N LEU A 154 4.99 -3.15 -2.51
CA LEU A 154 4.73 -1.95 -1.73
C LEU A 154 5.52 -0.75 -2.27
N ALA A 155 6.80 -0.95 -2.60
CA ALA A 155 7.66 0.09 -3.15
C ALA A 155 7.16 0.58 -4.53
N LEU A 156 6.74 -0.32 -5.42
CA LEU A 156 6.21 0.02 -6.73
C LEU A 156 4.95 0.86 -6.62
N ILE A 157 4.00 0.43 -5.79
CA ILE A 157 2.77 1.18 -5.59
C ILE A 157 3.14 2.53 -4.95
N TYR A 158 4.07 2.56 -3.99
CA TYR A 158 4.49 3.81 -3.31
C TYR A 158 5.04 4.82 -4.30
N MET A 159 5.92 4.37 -5.21
CA MET A 159 6.47 5.19 -6.29
C MET A 159 5.36 5.67 -7.24
N GLU A 160 4.40 4.81 -7.60
CA GLU A 160 3.28 5.19 -8.45
C GLU A 160 2.41 6.28 -7.81
N ARG A 161 2.12 6.19 -6.50
CA ARG A 161 1.42 7.25 -5.77
C ARG A 161 2.20 8.55 -5.71
N GLN A 162 3.52 8.48 -5.57
CA GLN A 162 4.36 9.67 -5.58
C GLN A 162 4.30 10.39 -6.93
N LYS A 163 4.24 9.64 -8.05
CA LYS A 163 4.07 10.20 -9.40
C LYS A 163 2.72 10.89 -9.55
N LEU A 164 1.65 10.25 -9.07
CA LEU A 164 0.27 10.74 -9.20
C LEU A 164 -0.01 12.05 -8.45
N GLY A 165 0.91 12.56 -7.65
CA GLY A 165 0.67 13.69 -6.76
C GLY A 165 -0.31 13.33 -5.63
N GLY A 166 -0.18 14.00 -4.49
CA GLY A 166 -1.03 13.73 -3.34
C GLY A 166 -2.51 14.00 -3.57
N SER A 167 -3.30 13.86 -2.52
CA SER A 167 -4.63 14.49 -2.44
C SER A 167 -4.47 15.79 -1.66
N TYR A 168 -5.19 16.84 -2.03
CA TYR A 168 -5.26 18.02 -1.19
C TYR A 168 -5.98 17.67 0.14
N SER A 169 -5.40 18.11 1.26
CA SER A 169 -5.87 17.73 2.59
C SER A 169 -7.27 18.27 2.84
N SER A 170 -8.18 17.40 3.30
CA SER A 170 -9.56 17.81 3.63
C SER A 170 -9.60 18.84 4.74
N HIS A 171 -8.69 18.73 5.72
CA HIS A 171 -8.62 19.69 6.82
C HIS A 171 -8.17 21.06 6.30
N ARG A 172 -7.14 21.09 5.45
CA ARG A 172 -6.66 22.36 4.86
C ARG A 172 -7.71 23.02 3.99
N ALA A 173 -8.46 22.25 3.20
CA ALA A 173 -9.56 22.78 2.39
C ALA A 173 -10.67 23.47 3.20
N GLN A 174 -10.84 23.10 4.47
CA GLN A 174 -11.84 23.72 5.35
C GLN A 174 -11.29 24.92 6.14
N THR A 175 -9.99 24.93 6.44
CA THR A 175 -9.37 25.98 7.26
C THR A 175 -8.69 27.08 6.46
N GLU A 176 -8.21 26.76 5.27
CA GLU A 176 -7.39 27.61 4.42
C GLU A 176 -8.03 27.76 3.05
N LYS A 177 -7.82 28.92 2.42
CA LYS A 177 -8.36 29.23 1.11
C LYS A 177 -7.46 28.63 0.03
N HIS A 178 -8.04 27.91 -0.91
CA HIS A 178 -7.29 27.38 -2.06
C HIS A 178 -7.98 27.65 -3.38
N VAL A 179 -7.17 27.63 -4.42
CA VAL A 179 -7.54 27.80 -5.82
C VAL A 179 -7.04 26.59 -6.59
N VAL A 180 -7.85 26.09 -7.53
CA VAL A 180 -7.46 24.99 -8.41
C VAL A 180 -7.11 25.54 -9.79
N VAL A 181 -5.95 25.15 -10.33
CA VAL A 181 -5.48 25.55 -11.65
C VAL A 181 -5.35 24.31 -12.53
N CYS A 182 -6.29 24.15 -13.45
CA CYS A 182 -6.36 23.09 -14.42
C CYS A 182 -5.50 23.46 -15.64
N MET A 183 -4.53 22.61 -15.98
CA MET A 183 -3.67 22.80 -17.15
C MET A 183 -3.60 21.51 -17.97
N THR A 184 -3.59 21.62 -19.29
CA THR A 184 -3.40 20.46 -20.18
C THR A 184 -1.94 20.12 -20.42
N THR A 185 -1.06 21.12 -20.37
CA THR A 185 0.39 20.95 -20.49
C THR A 185 1.08 21.71 -19.38
N LEU A 186 1.94 21.03 -18.61
CA LEU A 186 2.65 21.62 -17.49
C LEU A 186 4.00 22.18 -17.97
N ARG A 187 4.07 23.48 -18.24
CA ARG A 187 5.33 24.16 -18.60
C ARG A 187 5.76 25.07 -17.45
N ALA A 188 7.05 25.02 -17.10
CA ALA A 188 7.61 25.82 -16.01
C ALA A 188 7.34 27.31 -16.21
N ASP A 189 7.52 27.84 -17.42
CA ASP A 189 7.33 29.26 -17.73
C ASP A 189 5.88 29.71 -17.48
N ALA A 190 4.90 28.97 -18.01
CA ALA A 190 3.48 29.30 -17.85
C ALA A 190 3.02 29.21 -16.39
N VAL A 191 3.52 28.23 -15.64
CA VAL A 191 3.21 28.10 -14.22
C VAL A 191 3.85 29.26 -13.44
N MET A 192 5.08 29.63 -13.76
CA MET A 192 5.78 30.73 -13.10
C MET A 192 5.14 32.09 -13.37
N ASP A 193 4.77 32.37 -14.61
CA ASP A 193 4.05 33.59 -14.96
C ASP A 193 2.75 33.70 -14.15
N PHE A 194 1.98 32.61 -14.09
CA PHE A 194 0.76 32.55 -13.28
C PHE A 194 1.05 32.75 -11.79
N LEU A 195 2.01 32.03 -11.21
CA LEU A 195 2.30 32.13 -9.77
C LEU A 195 2.82 33.52 -9.39
N ASN A 196 3.68 34.11 -10.22
CA ASN A 196 4.21 35.46 -9.99
C ASN A 196 3.08 36.51 -10.06
N GLU A 197 2.18 36.42 -11.03
CA GLU A 197 1.04 37.33 -11.17
C GLU A 197 0.02 37.14 -10.02
N PHE A 198 -0.28 35.89 -9.68
CA PHE A 198 -1.22 35.54 -8.62
C PHE A 198 -0.74 36.03 -7.24
N TYR A 199 0.52 35.78 -6.88
CA TYR A 199 1.08 36.20 -5.59
C TYR A 199 1.55 37.66 -5.54
N ALA A 200 1.55 38.40 -6.66
CA ALA A 200 1.83 39.83 -6.67
C ALA A 200 0.79 40.64 -5.88
N HIS A 201 -0.44 40.13 -5.77
CA HIS A 201 -1.50 40.76 -4.99
C HIS A 201 -1.40 40.38 -3.51
N ALA A 202 -1.28 41.38 -2.63
CA ALA A 202 -1.14 41.18 -1.18
C ALA A 202 -2.25 40.32 -0.55
N LYS A 203 -3.48 40.40 -1.07
CA LYS A 203 -4.63 39.62 -0.57
C LYS A 203 -4.56 38.13 -0.93
N LEU A 204 -3.80 37.77 -1.96
CA LEU A 204 -3.66 36.40 -2.46
C LEU A 204 -2.46 35.68 -1.85
N GLN A 205 -1.69 36.34 -0.98
CA GLN A 205 -0.51 35.74 -0.36
C GLN A 205 -0.83 34.61 0.61
N ASP A 206 -2.05 34.52 1.16
CA ASP A 206 -2.41 33.45 2.09
C ASP A 206 -3.10 32.26 1.40
N TYR A 207 -3.20 32.28 0.07
CA TYR A 207 -3.87 31.25 -0.70
C TYR A 207 -2.95 30.08 -1.04
N PHE A 208 -3.53 28.88 -1.07
CA PHE A 208 -2.92 27.70 -1.63
C PHE A 208 -3.30 27.54 -3.10
N VAL A 209 -2.33 27.14 -3.92
CA VAL A 209 -2.54 26.90 -5.35
C VAL A 209 -2.40 25.40 -5.62
N VAL A 210 -3.50 24.76 -6.02
CA VAL A 210 -3.53 23.35 -6.40
C VAL A 210 -3.44 23.24 -7.91
N LEU A 211 -2.33 22.71 -8.43
CA LEU A 211 -2.11 22.48 -9.85
C LEU A 211 -2.66 21.11 -10.24
N LEU A 212 -3.62 21.07 -11.18
CA LEU A 212 -4.20 19.84 -11.73
C LEU A 212 -3.80 19.68 -13.21
N SER A 213 -3.06 18.63 -13.52
CA SER A 213 -2.63 18.33 -14.90
C SER A 213 -2.51 16.82 -15.14
N PRO A 214 -2.81 16.33 -16.36
CA PRO A 214 -2.67 14.92 -16.70
C PRO A 214 -1.21 14.49 -16.91
N CYS A 215 -0.32 15.43 -17.25
CA CYS A 215 1.11 15.15 -17.49
C CYS A 215 1.86 14.81 -16.19
N GLU A 216 2.97 14.09 -16.26
CA GLU A 216 3.88 13.97 -15.11
C GLU A 216 4.69 15.27 -14.91
N LEU A 217 5.20 15.49 -13.70
CA LEU A 217 6.10 16.61 -13.42
C LEU A 217 7.48 16.38 -14.06
N ASP A 218 7.88 17.28 -14.97
CA ASP A 218 9.24 17.36 -15.49
C ASP A 218 10.25 17.70 -14.40
N THR A 219 11.52 17.33 -14.60
CA THR A 219 12.61 17.57 -13.62
C THR A 219 12.73 19.04 -13.22
N THR A 220 12.58 19.96 -14.17
CA THR A 220 12.60 21.40 -13.94
C THR A 220 11.48 21.84 -13.01
N MET A 221 10.25 21.36 -13.26
CA MET A 221 9.08 21.70 -12.45
C MET A 221 9.15 21.06 -11.05
N LYS A 222 9.74 19.86 -10.91
CA LYS A 222 10.00 19.24 -9.60
C LYS A 222 10.96 20.10 -8.77
N MET A 223 12.06 20.55 -9.36
CA MET A 223 13.03 21.44 -8.69
C MET A 223 12.37 22.76 -8.30
N LEU A 224 11.52 23.30 -9.17
CA LEU A 224 10.76 24.51 -8.91
C LEU A 224 9.87 24.33 -7.69
N LEU A 225 8.99 23.35 -7.68
CA LEU A 225 8.08 23.12 -6.54
C LEU A 225 8.79 22.79 -5.22
N GLN A 226 10.09 22.49 -5.22
CA GLN A 226 10.90 22.29 -4.01
C GLN A 226 11.46 23.59 -3.40
N VAL A 227 11.44 24.71 -4.14
CA VAL A 227 11.90 26.00 -3.60
C VAL A 227 10.98 26.44 -2.45
N PRO A 228 11.52 26.90 -1.30
CA PRO A 228 10.74 27.12 -0.09
C PRO A 228 9.49 28.02 -0.24
N ILE A 229 9.58 29.04 -1.09
CA ILE A 229 8.47 29.99 -1.35
C ILE A 229 7.27 29.26 -1.98
N TRP A 230 7.51 28.30 -2.88
CA TRP A 230 6.46 27.58 -3.60
C TRP A 230 6.12 26.24 -2.93
N ALA A 231 7.09 25.55 -2.34
CA ALA A 231 6.91 24.26 -1.67
C ALA A 231 5.87 24.29 -0.54
N GLN A 232 5.69 25.45 0.10
CA GLN A 232 4.72 25.63 1.18
C GLN A 232 3.31 25.94 0.67
N ARG A 233 3.17 26.44 -0.57
CA ARG A 233 1.93 27.08 -1.06
C ARG A 233 1.34 26.42 -2.30
N VAL A 234 2.18 25.74 -3.10
CA VAL A 234 1.81 25.14 -4.37
C VAL A 234 1.81 23.63 -4.24
N ILE A 235 0.70 23.01 -4.59
CA ILE A 235 0.49 21.56 -4.45
C ILE A 235 0.15 20.99 -5.82
N TYR A 236 0.91 20.01 -6.25
CA TYR A 236 0.68 19.35 -7.53
C TYR A 236 -0.15 18.07 -7.35
N VAL A 237 -1.19 17.93 -8.18
CA VAL A 237 -2.03 16.73 -8.27
C VAL A 237 -2.06 16.29 -9.74
N GLN A 238 -1.54 15.09 -10.02
CA GLN A 238 -1.66 14.50 -11.35
C GLN A 238 -3.08 13.96 -11.53
N GLY A 239 -3.78 14.43 -12.55
CA GLY A 239 -5.15 14.05 -12.80
C GLY A 239 -5.78 14.86 -13.94
N SER A 240 -6.97 14.46 -14.36
CA SER A 240 -7.73 15.17 -15.38
C SER A 240 -8.90 15.92 -14.75
N ALA A 241 -9.12 17.16 -15.18
CA ALA A 241 -10.32 17.93 -14.81
C ALA A 241 -11.63 17.29 -15.33
N LEU A 242 -11.54 16.31 -16.25
CA LEU A 242 -12.70 15.57 -16.76
C LEU A 242 -13.15 14.42 -15.85
N LYS A 243 -12.37 14.10 -14.81
CA LYS A 243 -12.67 13.00 -13.88
C LYS A 243 -13.08 13.56 -12.52
N ASP A 244 -14.31 13.25 -12.09
CA ASP A 244 -14.82 13.67 -10.78
C ASP A 244 -13.94 13.18 -9.62
N THR A 245 -13.28 12.03 -9.76
CA THR A 245 -12.34 11.52 -8.77
C THR A 245 -11.15 12.44 -8.56
N ASP A 246 -10.63 13.04 -9.64
CA ASP A 246 -9.47 13.95 -9.56
C ASP A 246 -9.90 15.33 -9.07
N LEU A 247 -11.10 15.80 -9.45
CA LEU A 247 -11.69 17.02 -8.88
C LEU A 247 -11.94 16.88 -7.37
N THR A 248 -12.38 15.70 -6.91
CA THR A 248 -12.54 15.40 -5.49
C THR A 248 -11.20 15.39 -4.75
N ARG A 249 -10.13 14.85 -5.37
CA ARG A 249 -8.76 14.90 -4.81
C ARG A 249 -8.23 16.32 -4.66
N CYS A 250 -8.60 17.22 -5.58
CA CYS A 250 -8.27 18.65 -5.53
C CYS A 250 -9.18 19.46 -4.59
N ARG A 251 -10.24 18.84 -4.02
CA ARG A 251 -11.26 19.54 -3.23
C ARG A 251 -11.86 20.71 -4.00
N MET A 252 -12.26 20.44 -5.24
CA MET A 252 -12.83 21.44 -6.14
C MET A 252 -14.09 22.11 -5.56
N GLN A 253 -14.88 21.38 -4.77
CA GLN A 253 -16.10 21.89 -4.13
C GLN A 253 -15.82 22.97 -3.08
N ASP A 254 -14.69 22.87 -2.38
CA ASP A 254 -14.27 23.80 -1.32
C ASP A 254 -13.38 24.93 -1.87
N ALA A 255 -13.04 24.90 -3.16
CA ALA A 255 -12.13 25.86 -3.78
C ALA A 255 -12.82 27.21 -4.03
N GLU A 256 -12.13 28.32 -3.77
CA GLU A 256 -12.69 29.66 -4.02
C GLU A 256 -12.82 29.97 -5.51
N SER A 257 -11.93 29.42 -6.33
CA SER A 257 -11.99 29.57 -7.78
C SER A 257 -11.25 28.46 -8.52
N CYS A 258 -11.63 28.30 -9.80
CA CYS A 258 -11.00 27.43 -10.77
C CYS A 258 -10.39 28.25 -11.90
N PHE A 259 -9.11 28.06 -12.19
CA PHE A 259 -8.48 28.59 -13.38
C PHE A 259 -8.26 27.46 -14.38
N ILE A 260 -8.66 27.67 -15.64
CA ILE A 260 -8.39 26.73 -16.72
C ILE A 260 -7.40 27.41 -17.67
N LEU A 261 -6.16 26.93 -17.70
CA LEU A 261 -5.11 27.46 -18.56
C LEU A 261 -4.93 26.56 -19.78
N SER A 262 -5.00 27.17 -20.95
CA SER A 262 -4.78 26.51 -22.23
C SER A 262 -3.36 26.72 -22.74
N ALA A 263 -2.76 25.66 -23.27
CA ALA A 263 -1.45 25.72 -23.90
C ALA A 263 -1.49 26.57 -25.18
N ARG A 264 -0.84 27.74 -25.14
CA ARG A 264 -0.73 28.69 -26.27
C ARG A 264 0.17 28.25 -27.43
N ASN A 265 0.64 26.99 -27.51
CA ASN A 265 1.43 26.58 -28.67
C ASN A 265 0.57 26.36 -29.93
N HIS A 266 0.96 27.12 -30.95
CA HIS A 266 0.49 27.17 -32.33
C HIS A 266 0.79 25.87 -33.09
N SER A 267 -0.24 25.10 -33.44
CA SER A 267 -0.18 24.13 -34.56
C SER A 267 -1.52 23.49 -34.92
N CYS A 268 -2.57 23.60 -34.09
CA CYS A 268 -3.91 23.13 -34.47
C CYS A 268 -4.98 24.06 -33.90
N ASN A 269 -5.53 24.90 -34.78
CA ASN A 269 -6.60 25.86 -34.51
C ASN A 269 -8.01 25.26 -34.72
N ALA A 270 -8.14 23.93 -34.86
CA ALA A 270 -9.43 23.30 -35.18
C ALA A 270 -10.08 22.53 -34.02
N ASP A 271 -9.30 21.96 -33.08
CA ASP A 271 -9.84 21.09 -32.02
C ASP A 271 -9.81 21.71 -30.60
N LYS A 272 -9.18 22.88 -30.41
CA LYS A 272 -9.01 23.49 -29.08
C LYS A 272 -10.23 24.30 -28.59
N ASP A 273 -11.06 24.80 -29.50
CA ASP A 273 -12.20 25.65 -29.16
C ASP A 273 -13.37 24.89 -28.52
N ALA A 274 -13.41 23.55 -28.64
CA ALA A 274 -14.39 22.74 -27.93
C ALA A 274 -14.05 22.50 -26.45
N THR A 275 -12.79 22.71 -26.03
CA THR A 275 -12.32 22.33 -24.68
C THR A 275 -11.93 23.53 -23.80
N VAL A 276 -11.68 24.70 -24.39
CA VAL A 276 -11.26 25.89 -23.62
C VAL A 276 -12.11 27.09 -24.02
N SER A 277 -13.37 27.07 -23.60
CA SER A 277 -14.04 28.32 -23.25
C SER A 277 -13.70 28.60 -21.79
N SER A 278 -13.24 29.82 -21.48
CA SER A 278 -13.00 30.29 -20.12
C SER A 278 -14.29 30.19 -19.29
N VAL A 279 -14.53 29.05 -18.66
CA VAL A 279 -15.69 28.88 -17.77
C VAL A 279 -15.26 29.31 -16.38
N HIS A 280 -15.60 30.55 -16.04
CA HIS A 280 -15.64 31.00 -14.67
C HIS A 280 -16.85 30.30 -14.04
N TRP A 281 -16.64 29.13 -13.42
CA TRP A 281 -17.66 28.53 -12.58
C TRP A 281 -17.57 29.21 -11.21
N PRO A 282 -18.53 30.06 -10.80
CA PRO A 282 -18.68 30.35 -9.39
C PRO A 282 -19.10 29.05 -8.71
N CYS A 283 -18.22 28.48 -7.90
CA CYS A 283 -18.63 27.49 -6.90
C CYS A 283 -19.50 28.25 -5.89
N GLN A 284 -20.81 28.02 -5.95
CA GLN A 284 -21.80 28.51 -4.99
C GLN A 284 -21.66 27.78 -3.65
#